data_AF-A0A7Z9GMR1-F1
#
_entry.id   AF-A0A7Z9GMR1-F1
#
_cell.length_a   1.000
_cell.length_b   1.000
_cell.length_c   1.000
_cell.angle_alpha   90.00
_cell.angle_beta   90.00
_cell.angle_gamma   90.00
#
_symmetry.space_group_name_H-M   'P 1'
#
loop_
_entity.id
_entity.type
_entity.pdbx_description
1 polymer ?
#
loop_
_entity_poly.entity_id
_entity_poly.type
_entity_poly.pdbx_seq_one_letter_code
_entity_poly.pdbx_strand_id
1 'polypeptide(L)' 'GNVWRDARNVDFQDIKFSVGPGIRYNTPVGPLRLDLGYKLRRETGESAAQLHFTLGHAF' A
#
# COMPACT_ATOMS: atom_id res chain seq x y z
N GLY A 1 -3.52 -4.57 -3.44
CA GLY A 1 -4.13 -4.63 -4.77
C GLY A 1 -4.97 -5.90 -4.87
N ASN A 2 -5.93 -5.92 -5.79
CA ASN A 2 -6.75 -7.11 -6.02
C ASN A 2 -6.07 -8.08 -6.98
N VAL A 3 -6.25 -9.38 -6.73
CA VAL A 3 -5.81 -10.46 -7.61
C VAL A 3 -7.06 -11.28 -7.93
N TRP A 4 -7.38 -11.40 -9.22
CA TRP A 4 -8.48 -12.25 -9.69
C TRP A 4 -7.92 -13.43 -10.47
N ARG A 5 -8.48 -14.62 -10.25
CA ARG A 5 -8.06 -15.86 -10.92
C ARG A 5 -8.68 -16.05 -12.31
N ASP A 6 -9.77 -15.34 -12.62
CA ASP A 6 -10.50 -15.49 -13.89
C ASP A 6 -11.00 -14.11 -14.37
N ALA A 7 -10.73 -13.77 -15.63
CA ALA A 7 -11.06 -12.46 -16.20
C ALA A 7 -12.58 -12.22 -16.31
N ARG A 8 -13.38 -13.29 -16.27
CA ARG A 8 -14.85 -13.25 -16.30
C ARG A 8 -15.48 -12.99 -14.93
N ASN A 9 -14.73 -13.08 -13.84
CA ASN A 9 -15.16 -12.83 -12.45
C ASN A 9 -14.56 -11.52 -11.89
N VAL A 10 -14.24 -10.57 -12.77
CA VAL A 10 -13.84 -9.23 -12.33
C VAL A 10 -15.09 -8.50 -11.87
N ASP A 11 -15.37 -8.55 -10.57
CA ASP A 11 -16.41 -7.73 -9.96
C ASP A 11 -15.84 -6.33 -9.62
N PHE A 12 -16.41 -5.31 -10.24
CA PHE A 12 -16.07 -3.91 -9.97
C PHE A 12 -16.49 -3.46 -8.55
N GLN A 13 -17.40 -4.18 -7.91
CA GLN A 13 -17.80 -3.91 -6.52
C GLN A 13 -16.73 -4.36 -5.51
N ASP A 14 -15.84 -5.27 -5.88
CA ASP A 14 -14.81 -5.81 -5.00
C ASP A 14 -13.49 -5.03 -5.04
N ILE A 15 -13.44 -3.89 -5.73
CA ILE A 15 -12.22 -3.07 -5.79
C ILE A 15 -11.82 -2.61 -4.38
N LYS A 16 -10.66 -3.09 -3.91
CA LYS A 16 -10.07 -2.68 -2.64
C LYS A 16 -9.36 -1.34 -2.79
N PHE A 17 -9.91 -0.30 -2.16
CA PHE A 17 -9.30 1.02 -2.07
C PHE A 17 -8.51 1.18 -0.77
N SER A 18 -7.36 1.83 -0.87
CA SER A 18 -6.54 2.21 0.28
C SER A 18 -6.13 3.67 0.17
N VAL A 19 -6.08 4.37 1.30
CA VAL A 19 -5.60 5.74 1.41
C VAL A 19 -4.57 5.82 2.51
N GLY A 20 -3.55 6.66 2.37
CA GLY A 20 -2.47 6.67 3.34
C GLY A 20 -1.55 7.88 3.21
N PRO A 21 -1.12 8.49 4.33
CA PRO A 21 -0.06 9.49 4.28
C PRO A 21 1.29 8.83 3.95
N GLY A 22 2.06 9.49 3.10
CA GLY A 22 3.44 9.13 2.77
C GLY A 22 4.39 10.26 3.12
N ILE A 23 5.44 9.96 3.89
CA ILE A 23 6.51 10.88 4.24
C ILE A 23 7.77 10.45 3.49
N ARG A 24 8.42 11.41 2.83
CA ARG A 24 9.73 11.21 2.23
C ARG A 24 10.72 12.18 2.85
N TYR A 25 11.85 11.65 3.30
CA TYR A 25 12.90 12.39 3.97
C TYR A 25 14.26 12.05 3.36
N ASN A 26 15.05 13.05 2.97
CA ASN A 26 16.38 12.82 2.42
C ASN A 26 17.38 12.82 3.58
N THR A 27 17.90 11.65 3.93
CA THR A 27 18.99 11.55 4.92
C THR A 27 20.35 11.63 4.21
N PRO A 28 21.44 11.97 4.92
CA PRO A 28 22.80 11.94 4.36
C PRO A 28 23.22 10.57 3.79
N VAL A 29 22.58 9.49 4.25
CA VAL A 29 22.82 8.12 3.79
C VAL A 29 21.85 7.66 2.68
N GLY A 30 20.93 8.53 2.25
CA GLY A 30 19.99 8.27 1.16
C GLY A 30 18.53 8.67 1.44
N PRO A 31 17.65 8.59 0.43
CA PRO A 31 16.23 8.88 0.59
C PRO A 31 15.52 7.81 1.43
N LEU A 32 14.97 8.23 2.58
CA LEU A 32 14.04 7.47 3.40
C LEU A 32 12.61 7.77 2.94
N ARG A 33 11.81 6.72 2.76
CA ARG A 33 10.37 6.81 2.49
C ARG A 33 9.61 5.98 3.51
N LEU A 34 8.54 6.54 4.06
CA LEU A 34 7.63 5.93 5.02
C LEU A 34 6.21 6.15 4.52
N ASP A 35 5.51 5.08 4.15
CA ASP A 35 4.12 5.13 3.67
C ASP A 35 3.21 4.33 4.61
N LEU A 36 2.15 4.95 5.10
CA LEU A 36 1.15 4.32 5.96
C LEU A 36 -0.14 4.09 5.17
N GLY A 37 -0.31 2.92 4.58
CA GLY A 37 -1.52 2.59 3.82
C GLY A 37 -2.65 2.10 4.73
N TYR A 38 -3.79 2.78 4.72
CA TYR A 38 -5.02 2.34 5.39
C TYR A 38 -6.05 1.82 4.38
N LYS A 39 -6.62 0.64 4.60
CA LYS A 39 -7.63 0.05 3.70
C LYS A 39 -9.01 0.63 4.01
N LEU A 40 -9.63 1.28 3.01
CA LEU A 40 -10.97 1.88 3.14
C LEU A 40 -12.08 0.84 3.06
N ARG A 41 -11.89 -0.22 2.26
CA ARG A 41 -12.82 -1.33 2.11
C ARG A 41 -12.12 -2.60 2.58
N ARG A 42 -12.25 -2.90 3.88
CA ARG A 42 -11.66 -4.09 4.52
C ARG A 42 -12.64 -5.26 4.50
N GLU A 43 -12.12 -6.46 4.26
CA GLU A 43 -12.84 -7.69 4.54
C GLU A 43 -12.63 -8.12 6.00
N THR A 44 -13.58 -8.86 6.55
CA THR A 44 -13.55 -9.35 7.92
C THR A 44 -12.32 -10.25 8.12
N GLY A 45 -11.32 -9.78 8.89
CA GLY A 45 -10.07 -10.50 9.16
C GLY A 45 -8.81 -9.91 8.51
N GLU A 46 -8.93 -8.88 7.66
CA GLU A 46 -7.76 -8.20 7.10
C GLU A 46 -7.21 -7.08 8.00
N SER A 47 -5.88 -6.94 8.04
CA SER A 47 -5.20 -5.81 8.69
C SER A 47 -5.67 -4.47 8.08
N ALA A 48 -6.14 -3.56 8.93
CA ALA A 48 -6.70 -2.27 8.54
C ALA A 48 -5.64 -1.27 8.04
N ALA A 49 -4.40 -1.39 8.55
CA ALA A 49 -3.30 -0.52 8.21
C ALA A 49 -2.05 -1.35 7.85
N GLN A 50 -1.23 -0.82 6.94
CA GLN A 50 0.03 -1.40 6.54
C GLN A 50 1.10 -0.32 6.42
N LEU A 51 2.18 -0.49 7.19
CA LEU A 51 3.34 0.38 7.16
C LEU A 51 4.33 -0.16 6.12
N HIS A 52 4.74 0.71 5.20
CA HIS A 52 5.82 0.46 4.25
C HIS A 52 6.94 1.44 4.54
N PHE A 53 8.17 0.94 4.58
CA PHE A 53 9.36 1.79 4.64
C PHE A 53 10.35 1.37 3.57
N THR A 54 11.10 2.33 3.04
CA THR A 54 12.15 2.08 2.06
C THR A 54 13.31 3.02 2.35
N LEU A 55 14.51 2.45 2.45
CA LEU A 55 15.75 3.20 2.53
C LEU A 55 16.48 2.99 1.20
N GLY A 56 16.52 4.03 0.37
CA GLY A 56 17.24 3.98 -0.90
C GLY A 56 18.73 4.22 -0.66
N HIS A 57 19.57 3.32 -1.17
CA HIS A 57 21.00 3.56 -1.32
C HIS A 57 21.24 3.87 -2.81
N ALA A 58 21.46 5.14 -3.14
CA ALA A 58 21.93 5.51 -4.48
C ALA A 58 23.45 5.29 -4.47
N PHE A 59 23.89 4.30 -5.24
CA PHE A 59 25.31 4.03 -5.49
C PHE A 59 25.90 5.05 -6.46
#